data_AF-A0A1V3P676-F1
#
_entry.id   AF-A0A1V3P676-F1
#
_cell.length_a   1.000
_cell.length_b   1.000
_cell.length_c   1.000
_cell.angle_alpha   90.00
_cell.angle_beta   90.00
_cell.angle_gamma   90.00
#
_symmetry.space_group_name_H-M   'P 1'
#
loop_
_entity.id
_entity.type
_entity.pdbx_description
1 polymer ?
#
loop_
_entity_poly.entity_id
_entity_poly.type
_entity_poly.pdbx_seq_one_letter_code
_entity_poly.pdbx_strand_id
1 'polypeptide(L)'
;MAAPAQSAYVDGLGTSVSGSTLAQSRGGIETTTETMTLNGSVDHNTDNHVVTGSNLIDGGAFSGAVGLPTVIQNSGNNVLIQSGIIVNVQFKP
;
A
#
# COMPACT_ATOMS: atom_id res chain seq x y z
N MET A 1 13.77 -23.48 -33.40
CA MET A 1 14.82 -22.74 -32.67
C MET A 1 14.93 -21.37 -33.34
N ALA A 2 14.50 -20.28 -32.69
CA ALA A 2 14.52 -18.95 -33.29
C ALA A 2 15.94 -18.36 -33.24
N ALA A 3 16.40 -17.79 -34.36
CA ALA A 3 17.73 -17.18 -34.50
C ALA A 3 17.89 -15.97 -33.56
N PRO A 4 19.10 -15.68 -33.06
CA PRO A 4 19.33 -14.51 -32.21
C PRO A 4 19.05 -13.23 -32.99
N ALA A 5 18.26 -12.32 -32.42
CA ALA A 5 18.00 -11.01 -33.01
C ALA A 5 19.31 -10.21 -33.07
N GLN A 6 19.73 -9.87 -34.29
CA GLN A 6 20.96 -9.14 -34.55
C GLN A 6 20.78 -7.67 -34.13
N SER A 7 21.69 -7.14 -33.31
CA SER A 7 21.64 -5.75 -32.85
C SER A 7 21.71 -4.78 -34.03
N ALA A 8 20.64 -4.03 -34.26
CA ALA A 8 20.56 -2.98 -35.26
C ALA A 8 20.88 -1.64 -34.60
N TYR A 9 21.81 -0.88 -35.19
CA TYR A 9 22.11 0.49 -34.79
C TYR A 9 21.30 1.47 -35.63
N VAL A 10 20.61 2.40 -34.99
CA VAL A 10 19.88 3.48 -35.66
C VAL A 10 20.49 4.80 -35.21
N ASP A 11 20.93 5.61 -36.18
CA ASP A 11 21.48 6.95 -35.90
C ASP A 11 20.44 7.82 -35.18
N GLY A 12 20.85 8.48 -34.09
CA GLY A 12 19.99 9.21 -33.17
C GLY A 12 19.24 8.37 -32.10
N LEU A 13 19.13 7.05 -32.25
CA LEU A 13 18.46 6.17 -31.27
C LEU A 13 19.38 5.13 -30.61
N GLY A 14 20.56 4.87 -31.19
CA GLY A 14 21.57 3.96 -30.66
C GLY A 14 21.35 2.49 -31.03
N THR A 15 22.04 1.60 -30.31
CA THR A 15 22.03 0.15 -30.56
C THR A 15 20.79 -0.50 -29.95
N SER A 16 20.08 -1.31 -30.73
CA SER A 16 18.94 -2.08 -30.24
C SER A 16 19.36 -3.08 -29.17
N VAL A 17 18.67 -3.07 -28.04
CA VAL A 17 18.81 -4.07 -26.98
C VAL A 17 17.89 -5.27 -27.24
N SER A 18 18.26 -6.44 -26.72
CA SER A 18 17.42 -7.62 -26.83
C SER A 18 16.08 -7.44 -26.10
N GLY A 19 15.05 -8.20 -26.50
CA GLY A 19 13.74 -8.14 -25.85
C GLY A 19 13.77 -8.50 -24.35
N SER A 20 14.70 -9.38 -23.94
CA SER A 20 14.92 -9.73 -22.53
C SER A 20 15.60 -8.60 -21.77
N THR A 21 16.60 -7.95 -22.35
CA THR A 21 17.22 -6.74 -21.78
C THR A 21 16.18 -5.63 -21.62
N LEU A 22 15.36 -5.39 -22.64
CA LEU A 22 14.29 -4.40 -22.57
C LEU A 22 13.22 -4.79 -21.55
N ALA A 23 12.89 -6.07 -21.39
CA ALA A 23 11.96 -6.52 -20.35
C ALA A 23 12.47 -6.22 -18.93
N GLN A 24 13.78 -6.34 -18.70
CA GLN A 24 14.41 -5.97 -17.43
C GLN A 24 14.46 -4.44 -17.24
N SER A 25 14.60 -3.66 -18.31
CA SER A 25 14.62 -2.19 -18.25
C SER A 25 13.23 -1.55 -18.20
N ARG A 26 12.19 -2.20 -18.71
CA ARG A 26 10.79 -1.73 -18.71
C ARG A 26 10.13 -1.95 -17.35
N GLY A 27 10.76 -1.51 -16.25
CA GLY A 27 10.17 -1.30 -14.91
C GLY A 27 9.27 -2.39 -14.31
N GLY A 28 9.23 -3.60 -14.88
CA GLY A 28 8.16 -4.59 -14.68
C GLY A 28 6.77 -4.08 -15.12
N ILE A 29 5.93 -4.96 -15.64
CA ILE A 29 4.48 -4.82 -15.41
C ILE A 29 4.23 -5.67 -14.17
N GLU A 30 4.39 -5.08 -13.00
CA GLU A 30 3.95 -5.75 -11.79
C GLU A 30 2.44 -5.59 -11.72
N THR A 31 1.73 -6.62 -12.17
CA THR A 31 0.30 -6.73 -11.91
C THR A 31 0.15 -7.07 -10.44
N THR A 32 0.24 -6.05 -9.59
CA THR A 32 0.04 -6.21 -8.15
C THR A 32 -1.47 -6.25 -7.89
N THR A 33 -2.01 -7.45 -7.71
CA THR A 33 -3.39 -7.63 -7.26
C THR A 33 -3.41 -7.62 -5.74
N GLU A 34 -3.78 -6.48 -5.16
CA GLU A 34 -3.86 -6.33 -3.71
C GLU A 34 -5.30 -6.49 -3.23
N THR A 35 -5.58 -7.51 -2.43
CA THR A 35 -6.90 -7.74 -1.85
C THR A 35 -6.82 -7.58 -0.34
N MET A 36 -7.64 -6.70 0.19
CA MET A 36 -7.79 -6.49 1.63
C MET A 36 -9.20 -6.86 2.05
N THR A 37 -9.31 -7.99 2.73
CA THR A 37 -10.58 -8.50 3.25
C THR A 37 -10.62 -8.29 4.77
N LEU A 38 -11.56 -7.47 5.25
CA LEU A 38 -11.81 -7.30 6.67
C LEU A 38 -13.20 -7.86 6.99
N ASN A 39 -13.22 -8.86 7.86
CA ASN A 39 -14.44 -9.43 8.40
C ASN A 39 -14.39 -9.26 9.91
N GLY A 40 -15.50 -8.84 10.49
CA GLY A 40 -15.70 -8.98 11.91
C GLY A 40 -17.13 -8.69 12.29
N SER A 41 -17.51 -9.17 13.47
CA SER A 41 -18.82 -8.97 14.04
C SER A 41 -18.69 -8.59 15.50
N VAL A 42 -19.69 -7.85 15.98
CA VAL A 42 -19.83 -7.48 17.39
C VAL A 42 -21.20 -7.95 17.82
N ASP A 43 -21.28 -9.18 18.31
CA ASP A 43 -22.56 -9.82 18.65
C ASP A 43 -22.59 -10.28 20.12
N HIS A 44 -23.82 -10.40 20.65
CA HIS A 44 -24.12 -10.89 22.00
C HIS A 44 -23.52 -10.05 23.13
N ASN A 45 -23.40 -8.75 22.93
CA ASN A 45 -22.89 -7.87 23.98
C ASN A 45 -24.00 -7.37 24.91
N THR A 46 -23.70 -7.31 26.21
CA THR A 46 -24.54 -6.69 27.23
C THR A 46 -23.64 -5.85 28.12
N ASP A 47 -23.86 -4.55 28.16
CA ASP A 47 -23.14 -3.63 29.04
C ASP A 47 -24.07 -3.10 30.12
N ASN A 48 -23.58 -3.08 31.36
CA ASN A 48 -24.29 -2.50 32.50
C ASN A 48 -23.31 -1.69 33.34
N HIS A 49 -23.68 -0.48 33.75
CA HIS A 49 -22.83 0.46 34.51
C HIS A 49 -21.50 0.80 33.83
N VAL A 50 -21.48 1.06 32.51
CA VAL A 50 -20.22 1.39 31.84
C VAL A 50 -20.06 2.89 31.60
N VAL A 51 -18.88 3.40 31.96
CA VAL A 51 -18.40 4.75 31.65
C VAL A 51 -17.48 4.66 30.45
N THR A 52 -17.79 5.35 29.36
CA THR A 52 -16.94 5.41 28.18
C THR A 52 -15.96 6.58 28.29
N GLY A 53 -14.76 6.43 27.72
CA GLY A 53 -13.70 7.45 27.75
C GLY A 53 -13.87 8.54 26.68
N SER A 54 -12.98 9.54 26.67
CA SER A 54 -12.87 10.50 25.57
C SER A 54 -11.73 10.11 24.64
N ASN A 55 -11.97 10.18 23.33
CA ASN A 55 -10.93 10.11 22.30
C ASN A 55 -10.38 11.52 22.06
N LEU A 56 -9.44 11.95 22.90
CA LEU A 56 -8.83 13.28 22.77
C LEU A 56 -7.49 13.20 22.04
N ILE A 57 -7.41 13.90 20.91
CA ILE A 57 -6.18 14.19 20.18
C ILE A 57 -5.96 15.70 20.30
N ASP A 58 -4.95 16.13 21.05
CA ASP A 58 -4.75 17.54 21.41
C ASP A 58 -3.48 18.15 20.79
N GLY A 59 -3.29 19.45 21.01
CA GLY A 59 -2.33 20.35 20.38
C GLY A 59 -0.96 19.73 20.11
N GLY A 60 -0.63 19.60 18.83
CA GLY A 60 0.65 19.09 18.37
C GLY A 60 0.73 17.57 18.20
N ALA A 61 -0.36 16.82 18.36
CA ALA A 61 -0.38 15.36 18.23
C ALA A 61 0.27 14.81 16.94
N PHE A 62 0.27 15.60 15.87
CA PHE A 62 0.93 15.26 14.61
C PHE A 62 1.88 16.36 14.10
N SER A 63 2.27 17.29 14.97
CA SER A 63 3.22 18.35 14.60
C SER A 63 4.57 17.70 14.25
N GLY A 64 5.00 17.85 12.99
CA GLY A 64 6.21 17.21 12.48
C GLY A 64 6.04 15.76 12.04
N ALA A 65 4.81 15.25 11.90
CA ALA A 65 4.59 13.92 11.34
C ALA A 65 5.06 13.87 9.88
N VAL A 66 5.88 12.86 9.55
CA VAL A 66 6.42 12.58 8.22
C VAL A 66 6.10 11.13 7.87
N GLY A 67 5.71 10.85 6.63
CA GLY A 67 5.23 9.53 6.20
C GLY A 67 3.70 9.45 6.25
N LEU A 68 3.16 8.34 6.74
CA LEU A 68 1.71 8.07 6.77
C LEU A 68 1.22 7.90 8.22
N PRO A 69 0.95 8.99 8.95
CA PRO A 69 0.40 8.90 10.30
C PRO A 69 -1.05 8.42 10.24
N THR A 70 -1.41 7.41 11.05
CA THR A 70 -2.76 6.86 11.09
C THR A 70 -3.21 6.77 12.54
N VAL A 71 -4.43 7.24 12.80
CA VAL A 71 -5.02 7.18 14.14
C VAL A 71 -6.44 6.70 14.03
N ILE A 72 -6.76 5.72 14.85
CA ILE A 72 -8.10 5.19 14.98
C ILE A 72 -8.40 5.15 16.46
N GLN A 73 -9.39 5.94 16.86
CA GLN A 73 -9.82 6.01 18.23
C GLN A 73 -11.24 5.51 18.30
N ASN A 74 -11.47 4.60 19.24
CA ASN A 74 -12.81 4.28 19.64
C ASN A 74 -12.92 4.38 21.16
N SER A 75 -13.94 5.09 21.59
CA SER A 75 -14.34 5.19 22.98
C SER A 75 -15.77 4.69 23.06
N GLY A 76 -15.95 3.56 23.70
CA GLY A 76 -17.22 2.87 23.70
C GLY A 76 -17.06 1.42 24.13
N ASN A 77 -18.19 0.80 24.44
CA ASN A 77 -18.29 -0.64 24.53
C ASN A 77 -18.80 -1.19 23.21
N ASN A 78 -18.51 -2.46 22.93
CA ASN A 78 -19.01 -3.15 21.75
C ASN A 78 -18.55 -2.49 20.46
N VAL A 79 -17.24 -2.23 20.37
CA VAL A 79 -16.68 -1.69 19.15
C VAL A 79 -15.65 -2.63 18.58
N LEU A 80 -15.95 -3.06 17.35
CA LEU A 80 -14.98 -3.59 16.43
C LEU A 80 -14.43 -2.47 15.57
N ILE A 81 -13.11 -2.33 15.58
CA ILE A 81 -12.39 -1.45 14.68
C ILE A 81 -11.76 -2.28 13.58
N GLN A 82 -12.10 -1.97 12.33
CA GLN A 82 -11.53 -2.59 11.14
C GLN A 82 -10.74 -1.54 10.38
N SER A 83 -9.41 -1.61 10.44
CA SER A 83 -8.53 -0.75 9.65
C SER A 83 -7.43 -1.57 9.00
N GLY A 84 -7.14 -1.24 7.75
CA GLY A 84 -6.01 -1.75 7.01
C GLY A 84 -5.61 -0.73 5.94
N ILE A 85 -4.31 -0.66 5.66
CA ILE A 85 -3.75 0.20 4.62
C ILE A 85 -2.81 -0.66 3.79
N ILE A 86 -3.06 -0.70 2.48
CA ILE A 86 -2.11 -1.27 1.51
C ILE A 86 -1.26 -0.12 0.98
N VAL A 87 0.06 -0.24 1.08
CA VAL A 87 1.01 0.74 0.54
C VAL A 87 1.93 0.06 -0.48
N ASN A 88 1.84 0.52 -1.73
CA ASN A 88 2.74 0.11 -2.81
C ASN A 88 3.76 1.22 -3.08
N VAL A 89 5.05 0.94 -2.90
CA VAL A 89 6.12 1.91 -3.16
C VAL A 89 7.08 1.34 -4.19
N GLN A 90 7.22 2.03 -5.32
CA GLN A 90 8.20 1.69 -6.35
C GLN A 90 9.26 2.78 -6.44
N PHE A 91 10.50 2.46 -6.10
CA PHE A 91 11.65 3.33 -6.35
C PHE A 91 12.28 2.93 -7.67
N LYS A 92 12.36 3.89 -8.60
CA LYS A 92 13.14 3.72 -9.85
C LYS A 92 14.46 4.48 -9.69
N PRO A 93 15.61 3.89 -10.09
CA PRO A 93 16.88 4.58 -10.08
C PRO A 93 16.91 5.78 -11.05
#